data_AF-A0A2E3C7K2-F1
#
_entry.id   AF-A0A2E3C7K2-F1
#
_cell.length_a   1.000
_cell.length_b   1.000
_cell.length_c   1.000
_cell.angle_alpha   90.00
_cell.angle_beta   90.00
_cell.angle_gamma   90.00
#
_symmetry.space_group_name_H-M   'P 1'
#
loop_
_entity.id
_entity.type
_entity.pdbx_description
1 polymer ?
#
loop_
_entity_poly.entity_id
_entity_poly.type
_entity_poly.pdbx_seq_one_letter_code
_entity_poly.pdbx_strand_id
1 'polypeptide(L)'
;MTAKVLGNEIGGDPYVSTTSTGVEVVYIWTTPSDAESGSYPFNLTLRPQEGVMIQAELSHELTLDGSSSDGDGWYPSNEPVRTGGTNLHLDIDVNQVDNRLERTSKMEIEGAVATWIRWGLDNIGNESLDSTSWWRELGDSGEIVGADGLNNRVVDDSELDILENYLTGSSRDLADFIDRALALESKSILGGEPFDLEGALDIDIDMNGQNSFGPEPITITIRSSTVLDSGSFVFIESFVRSQSQTFWTKVSLDATLSTNPLQGISNVFAEDIDSDHLRIGIAENVRVSFSSDERIDDFRVTITPATSFIDGPLTGLFLLLAILIVSTTVSVRGTRNKTRSPSIFWLILSGSILLVLYIMGIRMDLVLGAGAGTFVLSLIIIFISPSHRINGIGDIPDKKIPVIDCPVCKQTNPISSDERPLRLPCGGCGRTLLIE
;
A
#
# COMPACT_ATOMS: atom_id res chain seq x y z
N MET A 1 -3.91 -28.35 -13.29
CA MET A 1 -4.64 -29.63 -13.40
C MET A 1 -5.81 -29.39 -14.35
N THR A 2 -6.25 -30.37 -15.13
CA THR A 2 -7.39 -30.16 -16.04
C THR A 2 -8.36 -31.32 -15.93
N ALA A 3 -9.64 -31.03 -15.74
CA ALA A 3 -10.71 -32.01 -15.70
C ALA A 3 -11.74 -31.76 -16.80
N LYS A 4 -12.30 -32.84 -17.35
CA LYS A 4 -13.34 -32.77 -18.39
C LYS A 4 -14.50 -33.69 -18.06
N VAL A 5 -15.73 -33.20 -18.22
CA VAL A 5 -16.97 -34.00 -18.19
C VAL A 5 -17.59 -33.97 -19.58
N LEU A 6 -17.95 -35.14 -20.11
CA LEU A 6 -18.45 -35.28 -21.50
C LEU A 6 -17.51 -34.67 -22.57
N GLY A 7 -16.21 -34.59 -22.28
CA GLY A 7 -15.20 -33.99 -23.16
C GLY A 7 -15.08 -32.46 -23.07
N ASN A 8 -15.95 -31.79 -22.31
CA ASN A 8 -15.87 -30.35 -22.04
C ASN A 8 -15.06 -30.08 -20.79
N GLU A 9 -14.19 -29.06 -20.83
CA GLU A 9 -13.37 -28.66 -19.69
C GLU A 9 -14.23 -28.02 -18.61
N ILE A 10 -14.06 -28.47 -17.36
CA ILE A 10 -14.67 -27.84 -16.19
C ILE A 10 -13.88 -26.56 -15.92
N GLY A 11 -14.58 -25.43 -15.89
CA GLY A 11 -13.98 -24.15 -15.52
C GLY A 11 -13.76 -24.01 -14.01
N GLY A 12 -12.84 -23.15 -13.61
CA GLY A 12 -12.52 -22.90 -12.20
C GLY A 12 -11.42 -23.82 -11.66
N ASP A 13 -10.89 -23.44 -10.50
CA ASP A 13 -9.95 -24.27 -9.76
C ASP A 13 -10.71 -25.32 -8.94
N PRO A 14 -10.18 -26.55 -8.79
CA PRO A 14 -10.83 -27.55 -7.95
C PRO A 14 -10.63 -27.25 -6.47
N TYR A 15 -11.56 -27.71 -5.64
CA TYR A 15 -11.28 -27.91 -4.22
C TYR A 15 -10.24 -29.02 -4.08
N VAL A 16 -9.10 -28.70 -3.46
CA VAL A 16 -8.02 -29.64 -3.22
C VAL A 16 -7.84 -29.76 -1.72
N SER A 17 -7.77 -30.98 -1.23
CA SER A 17 -7.46 -31.20 0.17
C SER A 17 -6.56 -32.40 0.44
N THR A 18 -5.78 -32.28 1.51
CA THR A 18 -4.87 -33.35 1.95
C THR A 18 -5.53 -34.21 3.02
N THR A 19 -5.65 -35.50 2.76
CA THR A 19 -6.15 -36.50 3.71
C THR A 19 -5.01 -37.40 4.21
N SER A 20 -5.27 -38.20 5.25
CA SER A 20 -4.27 -39.15 5.77
C SER A 20 -3.87 -40.24 4.76
N THR A 21 -4.72 -40.48 3.75
CA THR A 21 -4.54 -41.54 2.74
C THR A 21 -4.16 -41.01 1.35
N GLY A 22 -4.14 -39.69 1.14
CA GLY A 22 -3.82 -39.10 -0.16
C GLY A 22 -4.27 -37.65 -0.32
N VAL A 23 -4.46 -37.21 -1.56
CA VAL A 23 -5.01 -35.90 -1.90
C VAL A 23 -6.39 -36.11 -2.51
N GLU A 24 -7.40 -35.45 -1.96
CA GLU A 24 -8.74 -35.39 -2.52
C GLU A 24 -8.84 -34.16 -3.42
N VAL A 25 -9.42 -34.35 -4.60
CA VAL A 25 -9.62 -33.27 -5.57
C VAL A 25 -11.06 -33.34 -6.04
N VAL A 26 -11.81 -32.27 -5.79
CA VAL A 26 -13.22 -32.17 -6.14
C VAL A 26 -13.38 -31.05 -7.14
N TYR A 27 -13.96 -31.38 -8.29
CA TYR A 27 -14.40 -30.41 -9.28
C TYR A 27 -15.90 -30.18 -9.12
N ILE A 28 -16.30 -28.93 -9.00
CA ILE A 28 -17.72 -28.57 -9.02
C ILE A 28 -18.14 -28.38 -10.48
N TRP A 29 -19.24 -29.03 -10.84
CA TRP A 29 -19.78 -28.98 -12.17
C TRP A 29 -21.30 -28.97 -12.10
N THR A 30 -21.91 -28.03 -12.81
CA THR A 30 -23.35 -27.94 -12.95
C THR A 30 -23.76 -28.53 -14.29
N THR A 31 -24.73 -29.44 -14.22
CA THR A 31 -25.28 -30.09 -15.39
C THR A 31 -25.99 -29.09 -16.31
N PRO A 32 -25.78 -29.16 -17.65
CA PRO A 32 -26.56 -28.39 -18.62
C PRO A 32 -28.07 -28.64 -18.48
N SER A 33 -28.89 -27.63 -18.76
CA SER A 33 -30.35 -27.70 -18.61
C SER A 33 -31.04 -28.77 -19.49
N ASP A 34 -30.37 -29.22 -20.55
CA ASP A 34 -30.84 -30.21 -21.52
C ASP A 34 -30.21 -31.61 -21.31
N ALA A 35 -29.44 -31.82 -20.24
CA ALA A 35 -28.75 -33.09 -20.03
C ALA A 35 -29.70 -34.19 -19.52
N GLU A 36 -29.53 -35.41 -20.01
CA GLU A 36 -30.32 -36.59 -19.65
C GLU A 36 -29.59 -37.47 -18.63
N SER A 37 -30.34 -38.22 -17.82
CA SER A 37 -29.76 -39.23 -16.91
C SER A 37 -28.92 -40.25 -17.67
N GLY A 38 -27.80 -40.68 -17.11
CA GLY A 38 -26.96 -41.72 -17.72
C GLY A 38 -25.49 -41.67 -17.27
N SER A 39 -24.63 -42.29 -18.07
CA SER A 39 -23.19 -42.40 -17.78
C SER A 39 -22.43 -41.15 -18.25
N TYR A 40 -21.82 -40.44 -17.30
CA TYR A 40 -20.99 -39.26 -17.53
C TYR A 40 -19.50 -39.63 -17.37
N PRO A 41 -18.69 -39.61 -18.44
CA PRO A 41 -17.25 -39.80 -18.35
C PRO A 41 -16.59 -38.54 -17.78
N PHE A 42 -15.74 -38.75 -16.78
CA PHE A 42 -14.88 -37.76 -16.13
C PHE A 42 -13.42 -38.08 -16.43
N ASN A 43 -12.76 -37.16 -17.14
CA ASN A 43 -11.37 -37.29 -17.55
C ASN A 43 -10.50 -36.31 -16.78
N LEU A 44 -9.59 -36.83 -15.96
CA LEU A 44 -8.60 -36.05 -15.23
C LEU A 44 -7.24 -36.13 -15.90
N THR A 45 -6.63 -34.97 -16.15
CA THR A 45 -5.25 -34.85 -16.61
C THR A 45 -4.42 -34.06 -15.60
N LEU A 46 -3.39 -34.72 -15.08
CA LEU A 46 -2.41 -34.19 -14.14
C LEU A 46 -1.06 -34.09 -14.83
N ARG A 47 -0.45 -32.91 -14.77
CA ARG A 47 0.89 -32.67 -15.33
C ARG A 47 1.81 -32.10 -14.25
N PRO A 48 2.44 -32.96 -13.43
CA PRO A 48 3.25 -32.51 -12.29
C PRO A 48 4.57 -31.85 -12.71
N GLN A 49 5.11 -32.21 -13.88
CA GLN A 49 6.30 -31.58 -14.47
C GLN A 49 6.25 -31.69 -15.99
N GLU A 50 7.12 -30.94 -16.68
CA GLU A 50 7.22 -31.05 -18.13
C GLU A 50 7.57 -32.48 -18.56
N GLY A 51 6.84 -33.00 -19.55
CA GLY A 51 7.04 -34.36 -20.07
C GLY A 51 6.37 -35.49 -19.28
N VAL A 52 5.83 -35.23 -18.08
CA VAL A 52 5.07 -36.24 -17.31
C VAL A 52 3.58 -35.92 -17.34
N MET A 53 2.77 -36.85 -17.84
CA MET A 53 1.32 -36.74 -17.89
C MET A 53 0.70 -37.96 -17.23
N ILE A 54 -0.15 -37.73 -16.24
CA ILE A 54 -0.97 -38.75 -15.58
C ILE A 54 -2.40 -38.50 -16.02
N GLN A 55 -3.05 -39.52 -16.56
CA GLN A 55 -4.44 -39.46 -16.99
C GLN A 55 -5.24 -40.51 -16.24
N ALA A 56 -6.42 -40.12 -15.78
CA ALA A 56 -7.41 -41.02 -15.21
C ALA A 56 -8.75 -40.76 -15.89
N GLU A 57 -9.43 -41.83 -16.27
CA GLU A 57 -10.78 -41.80 -16.80
C GLU A 57 -11.68 -42.54 -15.80
N LEU A 58 -12.69 -41.82 -15.31
CA LEU A 58 -13.70 -42.29 -14.39
C LEU A 58 -15.06 -42.17 -15.09
N SER A 59 -16.03 -42.99 -14.70
CA SER A 59 -17.39 -42.90 -15.24
C SER A 59 -18.37 -42.90 -14.09
N HIS A 60 -19.25 -41.90 -14.06
CA HIS A 60 -20.28 -41.74 -13.03
C HIS A 60 -21.66 -41.92 -13.66
N GLU A 61 -22.50 -42.76 -13.07
CA GLU A 61 -23.92 -42.83 -13.43
C GLU A 61 -24.67 -41.76 -12.66
N LEU A 62 -25.26 -40.80 -13.37
CA LEU A 62 -26.02 -39.70 -12.79
C LEU A 62 -27.51 -39.87 -13.12
N THR A 63 -28.35 -39.74 -12.10
CA THR A 63 -29.80 -39.58 -12.28
C THR A 63 -30.08 -38.09 -12.20
N LEU A 64 -30.72 -37.56 -13.24
CA LEU A 64 -31.10 -36.16 -13.38
C LEU A 64 -32.62 -36.13 -13.44
N ASP A 65 -33.29 -35.85 -12.33
CA ASP A 65 -34.74 -35.96 -12.20
C ASP A 65 -35.50 -34.65 -12.49
N GLY A 66 -34.78 -33.57 -12.80
CA GLY A 66 -35.37 -32.31 -13.26
C GLY A 66 -36.14 -31.54 -12.19
N SER A 67 -36.11 -31.94 -10.92
CA SER A 67 -36.62 -31.11 -9.81
C SER A 67 -35.58 -30.10 -9.38
N SER A 68 -35.74 -28.85 -9.83
CA SER A 68 -34.88 -27.71 -9.49
C SER A 68 -35.04 -27.21 -8.04
N SER A 69 -35.44 -28.06 -7.09
CA SER A 69 -35.69 -27.68 -5.70
C SER A 69 -35.21 -28.68 -4.63
N ASP A 70 -34.81 -29.90 -5.02
CA ASP A 70 -34.17 -30.87 -4.13
C ASP A 70 -32.98 -31.43 -4.90
N GLY A 71 -31.77 -30.93 -4.64
CA GLY A 71 -30.60 -31.21 -5.45
C GLY A 71 -30.25 -32.71 -5.46
N ASP A 72 -30.26 -33.35 -6.64
CA ASP A 72 -29.72 -34.69 -6.84
C ASP A 72 -28.21 -34.66 -7.22
N GLY A 73 -27.49 -33.66 -6.68
CA GLY A 73 -26.04 -33.49 -6.85
C GLY A 73 -25.25 -34.13 -5.71
N TRP A 74 -23.95 -34.37 -5.92
CA TRP A 74 -23.06 -34.73 -4.82
C TRP A 74 -22.82 -33.52 -3.91
N TYR A 75 -22.98 -33.71 -2.60
CA TYR A 75 -22.65 -32.73 -1.56
C TYR A 75 -22.03 -33.48 -0.38
N PRO A 76 -20.92 -33.00 0.22
CA PRO A 76 -20.25 -33.75 1.26
C PRO A 76 -21.12 -33.83 2.51
N SER A 77 -21.31 -35.05 3.01
CA SER A 77 -22.09 -35.30 4.24
C SER A 77 -21.31 -35.00 5.52
N ASN A 78 -20.00 -34.78 5.42
CA ASN A 78 -19.11 -34.48 6.54
C ASN A 78 -18.40 -33.15 6.28
N GLU A 79 -17.96 -32.49 7.35
CA GLU A 79 -17.22 -31.23 7.30
C GLU A 79 -15.99 -31.35 6.38
N PRO A 80 -15.87 -30.51 5.34
CA PRO A 80 -14.71 -30.48 4.47
C PRO A 80 -13.44 -30.16 5.26
N VAL A 81 -12.35 -30.84 4.94
CA VAL A 81 -11.05 -30.51 5.53
C VAL A 81 -10.56 -29.15 5.01
N ARG A 82 -9.93 -28.37 5.89
CA ARG A 82 -9.45 -27.00 5.61
C ARG A 82 -8.02 -26.94 5.05
N THR A 83 -7.39 -28.10 4.84
CA THR A 83 -5.95 -28.19 4.54
C THR A 83 -5.68 -28.38 3.06
N GLY A 84 -4.82 -27.54 2.51
CA GLY A 84 -4.30 -27.65 1.15
C GLY A 84 -4.97 -26.69 0.17
N GLY A 85 -4.16 -26.02 -0.66
CA GLY A 85 -4.66 -25.21 -1.78
C GLY A 85 -5.41 -23.94 -1.40
N THR A 86 -5.21 -23.43 -0.18
CA THR A 86 -5.86 -22.19 0.29
C THR A 86 -4.90 -21.01 0.22
N ASN A 87 -5.39 -19.92 -0.34
CA ASN A 87 -4.72 -18.62 -0.36
C ASN A 87 -5.40 -17.67 0.61
N LEU A 88 -4.60 -16.87 1.32
CA LEU A 88 -5.07 -15.76 2.14
C LEU A 88 -4.42 -14.48 1.66
N HIS A 89 -5.25 -13.50 1.31
CA HIS A 89 -4.83 -12.13 1.14
C HIS A 89 -5.45 -11.28 2.25
N LEU A 90 -4.60 -10.62 3.03
CA LEU A 90 -5.01 -9.73 4.11
C LEU A 90 -4.70 -8.28 3.71
N ASP A 91 -5.75 -7.49 3.52
CA ASP A 91 -5.67 -6.04 3.31
C ASP A 91 -6.10 -5.32 4.59
N ILE A 92 -5.22 -4.48 5.13
CA ILE A 92 -5.43 -3.73 6.36
C ILE A 92 -5.29 -2.25 6.06
N ASP A 93 -6.36 -1.50 6.30
CA ASP A 93 -6.34 -0.04 6.30
C ASP A 93 -6.58 0.48 7.71
N VAL A 94 -5.61 1.22 8.25
CA VAL A 94 -5.69 1.87 9.55
C VAL A 94 -5.68 3.38 9.35
N ASN A 95 -6.75 4.02 9.78
CA ASN A 95 -6.90 5.46 9.76
C ASN A 95 -6.88 6.00 11.19
N GLN A 96 -6.01 6.97 11.45
CA GLN A 96 -6.03 7.66 12.72
C GLN A 96 -7.11 8.76 12.70
N VAL A 97 -8.11 8.62 13.55
CA VAL A 97 -9.20 9.58 13.72
C VAL A 97 -9.20 10.08 15.16
N ASP A 98 -8.88 11.36 15.35
CA ASP A 98 -8.68 11.97 16.68
C ASP A 98 -7.70 11.15 17.55
N ASN A 99 -8.19 10.60 18.66
CA ASN A 99 -7.45 9.75 19.59
C ASN A 99 -7.76 8.26 19.41
N ARG A 100 -8.22 7.86 18.22
CA ARG A 100 -8.61 6.49 17.90
C ARG A 100 -7.85 6.02 16.66
N LEU A 101 -7.63 4.72 16.61
CA LEU A 101 -7.25 4.02 15.39
C LEU A 101 -8.51 3.31 14.89
N GLU A 102 -8.96 3.66 13.70
CA GLU A 102 -10.01 2.93 12.99
C GLU A 102 -9.34 1.97 12.02
N ARG A 103 -9.62 0.68 12.16
CA ARG A 103 -8.99 -0.38 11.39
C ARG A 103 -10.04 -1.14 10.60
N THR A 104 -9.84 -1.21 9.30
CA THR A 104 -10.59 -2.10 8.40
C THR A 104 -9.67 -3.23 7.98
N SER A 105 -10.03 -4.45 8.33
CA SER A 105 -9.29 -5.66 7.95
C SER A 105 -10.14 -6.46 6.99
N LYS A 106 -9.66 -6.62 5.77
CA LYS A 106 -10.31 -7.36 4.70
C LYS A 106 -9.51 -8.62 4.44
N MET A 107 -10.12 -9.77 4.68
CA MET A 107 -9.55 -11.07 4.39
C MET A 107 -10.20 -11.63 3.13
N GLU A 108 -9.42 -11.84 2.09
CA GLU A 108 -9.84 -12.57 0.89
C GLU A 108 -9.29 -14.00 1.00
N ILE A 109 -10.21 -14.96 1.09
CA ILE A 109 -9.96 -16.36 1.40
C ILE A 109 -10.39 -17.21 0.20
N GLU A 110 -9.51 -18.05 -0.30
CA GLU A 110 -9.77 -18.95 -1.43
C GLU A 110 -9.48 -20.42 -1.06
N GLY A 111 -9.99 -21.35 -1.87
CA GLY A 111 -9.65 -22.77 -1.76
C GLY A 111 -10.37 -23.46 -0.60
N ALA A 112 -9.67 -24.37 0.08
CA ALA A 112 -10.29 -25.27 1.05
C ALA A 112 -11.00 -24.57 2.23
N VAL A 113 -10.43 -23.49 2.77
CA VAL A 113 -11.09 -22.72 3.84
C VAL A 113 -12.36 -22.02 3.33
N ALA A 114 -12.36 -21.47 2.11
CA ALA A 114 -13.55 -20.86 1.53
C ALA A 114 -14.67 -21.89 1.33
N THR A 115 -14.32 -23.08 0.82
CA THR A 115 -15.24 -24.21 0.69
C THR A 115 -15.81 -24.65 2.04
N TRP A 116 -14.97 -24.70 3.07
CA TRP A 116 -15.39 -25.02 4.43
C TRP A 116 -16.34 -23.97 5.02
N ILE A 117 -16.11 -22.68 4.76
CA ILE A 117 -17.02 -21.61 5.19
C ILE A 117 -18.40 -21.78 4.55
N ARG A 118 -18.46 -21.96 3.22
CA ARG A 118 -19.74 -22.16 2.50
C ARG A 118 -20.50 -23.37 3.01
N TRP A 119 -19.80 -24.50 3.16
CA TRP A 119 -20.41 -25.71 3.69
C TRP A 119 -20.95 -25.52 5.11
N GLY A 120 -20.18 -24.81 5.95
CA GLY A 120 -20.54 -24.55 7.33
C GLY A 120 -21.78 -23.67 7.49
N LEU A 121 -21.89 -22.62 6.67
CA LEU A 121 -23.06 -21.72 6.62
C LEU A 121 -24.34 -22.48 6.26
N ASP A 122 -24.28 -23.33 5.24
CA ASP A 122 -25.40 -24.17 4.81
C ASP A 122 -25.80 -25.23 5.87
N ASN A 123 -24.87 -25.59 6.78
CA ASN A 123 -25.06 -26.61 7.81
C ASN A 123 -25.26 -26.02 9.23
N ILE A 124 -25.57 -24.73 9.34
CA ILE A 124 -25.87 -24.11 10.64
C ILE A 124 -27.08 -24.81 11.29
N GLY A 125 -26.94 -25.16 12.57
CA GLY A 125 -27.99 -25.84 13.33
C GLY A 125 -28.11 -27.35 13.05
N ASN A 126 -27.21 -27.92 12.24
CA ASN A 126 -27.21 -29.36 12.02
C ASN A 126 -26.70 -30.10 13.27
N GLU A 127 -27.60 -30.80 13.97
CA GLU A 127 -27.28 -31.55 15.19
C GLU A 127 -26.35 -32.75 14.94
N SER A 128 -26.16 -33.16 13.68
CA SER A 128 -25.29 -34.28 13.30
C SER A 128 -23.82 -33.89 13.14
N LEU A 129 -23.48 -32.61 13.30
CA LEU A 129 -22.10 -32.12 13.23
C LEU A 129 -21.22 -32.74 14.31
N ASP A 130 -19.94 -32.95 13.98
CA ASP A 130 -18.97 -33.46 14.95
C ASP A 130 -18.88 -32.52 16.15
N SER A 131 -18.61 -33.12 17.32
CA SER A 131 -18.41 -32.37 18.54
C SER A 131 -17.26 -31.38 18.56
N THR A 132 -16.30 -31.53 17.66
CA THR A 132 -15.19 -30.61 17.48
C THR A 132 -15.44 -29.56 16.40
N SER A 133 -16.58 -29.62 15.70
CA SER A 133 -16.93 -28.65 14.66
C SER A 133 -17.21 -27.28 15.27
N TRP A 134 -16.62 -26.23 14.68
CA TRP A 134 -16.87 -24.85 15.10
C TRP A 134 -18.33 -24.44 14.82
N TRP A 135 -18.88 -24.85 13.67
CA TRP A 135 -20.24 -24.53 13.22
C TRP A 135 -21.34 -25.03 14.16
N ARG A 136 -21.06 -26.08 14.93
CA ARG A 136 -22.02 -26.61 15.91
C ARG A 136 -22.30 -25.60 17.03
N GLU A 137 -21.31 -24.81 17.42
CA GLU A 137 -21.45 -23.82 18.49
C GLU A 137 -22.33 -22.64 18.09
N LEU A 138 -22.37 -22.34 16.78
CA LEU A 138 -23.25 -21.30 16.21
C LEU A 138 -24.73 -21.71 16.32
N GLY A 139 -25.04 -22.99 16.09
CA GLY A 139 -26.40 -23.54 16.16
C GLY A 139 -27.05 -23.47 17.55
N ASP A 140 -26.25 -23.42 18.62
CA ASP A 140 -26.75 -23.31 20.00
C ASP A 140 -27.08 -21.86 20.41
N SER A 141 -26.70 -20.87 19.59
CA SER A 141 -26.73 -19.44 19.93
C SER A 141 -28.00 -18.68 19.53
N GLY A 142 -28.91 -19.29 18.75
CA GLY A 142 -30.14 -18.62 18.30
C GLY A 142 -31.18 -19.56 17.68
N GLU A 143 -32.45 -19.15 17.72
CA GLU A 143 -33.54 -19.82 17.01
C GLU A 143 -33.36 -19.54 15.52
N ILE A 144 -33.05 -20.55 14.71
CA ILE A 144 -32.90 -20.37 13.26
C ILE A 144 -34.29 -20.09 12.69
N VAL A 145 -34.56 -18.82 12.39
CA VAL A 145 -35.88 -18.37 11.94
C VAL A 145 -36.08 -18.76 10.49
N GLY A 146 -36.82 -19.85 10.27
CA GLY A 146 -37.25 -20.31 8.94
C GLY A 146 -36.50 -21.56 8.51
N ALA A 147 -37.14 -22.73 8.62
CA ALA A 147 -36.62 -24.00 8.11
C ALA A 147 -36.61 -24.10 6.57
N ASP A 148 -37.11 -23.08 5.88
CA ASP A 148 -37.15 -22.99 4.42
C ASP A 148 -35.89 -22.25 3.95
N GLY A 149 -34.81 -22.98 3.69
CA GLY A 149 -33.54 -22.41 3.20
C GLY A 149 -32.30 -23.16 3.66
N LEU A 150 -32.31 -23.70 4.88
CA LEU A 150 -31.14 -24.40 5.45
C LEU A 150 -30.86 -25.74 4.77
N ASN A 151 -29.59 -26.10 4.64
CA ASN A 151 -29.12 -27.35 4.04
C ASN A 151 -29.60 -27.52 2.59
N ASN A 152 -29.77 -26.41 1.85
CA ASN A 152 -30.15 -26.41 0.44
C ASN A 152 -28.93 -26.48 -0.50
N ARG A 153 -27.71 -26.54 0.07
CA ARG A 153 -26.39 -26.65 -0.58
C ARG A 153 -25.90 -25.34 -1.22
N VAL A 154 -26.53 -24.24 -0.87
CA VAL A 154 -26.20 -22.89 -1.31
C VAL A 154 -26.24 -21.98 -0.08
N VAL A 155 -25.32 -21.03 -0.01
CA VAL A 155 -25.34 -20.03 1.06
C VAL A 155 -26.45 -19.02 0.79
N ASP A 156 -27.40 -18.93 1.72
CA ASP A 156 -28.48 -17.95 1.70
C ASP A 156 -28.16 -16.72 2.55
N ASP A 157 -28.77 -15.57 2.20
CA ASP A 157 -28.60 -14.30 2.93
C ASP A 157 -28.96 -14.44 4.43
N SER A 158 -29.93 -15.29 4.77
CA SER A 158 -30.29 -15.56 6.16
C SER A 158 -29.20 -16.28 6.95
N GLU A 159 -28.39 -17.12 6.31
CA GLU A 159 -27.29 -17.85 6.95
C GLU A 159 -26.11 -16.90 7.20
N LEU A 160 -25.85 -16.01 6.23
CA LEU A 160 -24.89 -14.91 6.39
C LEU A 160 -25.30 -13.98 7.53
N ASP A 161 -26.55 -13.54 7.56
CA ASP A 161 -27.08 -12.70 8.64
C ASP A 161 -26.88 -13.34 10.02
N ILE A 162 -27.06 -14.66 10.15
CA ILE A 162 -26.85 -15.38 11.41
C ILE A 162 -25.37 -15.29 11.84
N LEU A 163 -24.45 -15.59 10.92
CA LEU A 163 -23.01 -15.55 11.22
C LEU A 163 -22.56 -14.11 11.55
N GLU A 164 -22.96 -13.13 10.75
CA GLU A 164 -22.59 -11.72 10.97
C GLU A 164 -23.12 -11.20 12.31
N ASN A 165 -24.36 -11.52 12.65
CA ASN A 165 -24.94 -11.14 13.94
C ASN A 165 -24.24 -11.82 15.12
N TYR A 166 -23.87 -13.10 14.97
CA TYR A 166 -23.12 -13.83 15.99
C TYR A 166 -21.75 -13.21 16.24
N LEU A 167 -20.98 -12.97 15.17
CA LEU A 167 -19.64 -12.39 15.26
C LEU A 167 -19.68 -10.93 15.75
N THR A 168 -20.69 -10.16 15.37
CA THR A 168 -20.86 -8.75 15.79
C THR A 168 -21.35 -8.65 17.23
N GLY A 169 -22.15 -9.62 17.68
CA GLY A 169 -22.74 -9.64 19.02
C GLY A 169 -21.72 -9.76 20.15
N SER A 170 -20.53 -10.30 19.87
CA SER A 170 -19.51 -10.58 20.89
C SER A 170 -18.11 -10.60 20.29
N SER A 171 -17.26 -9.67 20.75
CA SER A 171 -15.85 -9.60 20.34
C SER A 171 -15.08 -10.88 20.69
N ARG A 172 -15.53 -11.64 21.69
CA ARG A 172 -14.95 -12.94 22.06
C ARG A 172 -15.25 -14.01 21.02
N ASP A 173 -16.47 -14.01 20.48
CA ASP A 173 -16.91 -15.01 19.50
C ASP A 173 -16.27 -14.70 18.14
N LEU A 174 -16.11 -13.42 17.80
CA LEU A 174 -15.25 -12.98 16.71
C LEU A 174 -13.80 -13.45 16.86
N ALA A 175 -13.21 -13.25 18.05
CA ALA A 175 -11.85 -13.68 18.31
C ALA A 175 -11.70 -15.20 18.18
N ASP A 176 -12.63 -15.98 18.72
CA ASP A 176 -12.61 -17.43 18.61
C ASP A 176 -12.76 -17.90 17.15
N PHE A 177 -13.60 -17.25 16.35
CA PHE A 177 -13.70 -17.54 14.92
C PHE A 177 -12.35 -17.34 14.20
N ILE A 178 -11.70 -16.20 14.43
CA ILE A 178 -10.40 -15.90 13.81
C ILE A 178 -9.31 -16.84 14.34
N ASP A 179 -9.23 -17.03 15.66
CA ASP A 179 -8.19 -17.78 16.36
C ASP A 179 -8.26 -19.29 16.16
N ARG A 180 -9.45 -19.86 16.23
CA ARG A 180 -9.68 -21.32 16.24
C ARG A 180 -10.21 -21.81 14.91
N ALA A 181 -11.16 -21.09 14.31
CA ALA A 181 -11.79 -21.53 13.07
C ALA A 181 -10.89 -21.28 11.85
N LEU A 182 -10.33 -20.07 11.75
CA LEU A 182 -9.41 -19.67 10.68
C LEU A 182 -7.93 -19.86 11.03
N ALA A 183 -7.62 -20.04 12.32
CA ALA A 183 -6.25 -20.16 12.82
C ALA A 183 -5.34 -18.97 12.46
N LEU A 184 -5.90 -17.79 12.58
CA LEU A 184 -5.24 -16.51 12.46
C LEU A 184 -5.20 -15.84 13.84
N GLU A 185 -4.23 -14.96 14.09
CA GLU A 185 -4.11 -14.27 15.37
C GLU A 185 -5.09 -13.09 15.40
N SER A 186 -6.18 -13.21 16.17
CA SER A 186 -7.25 -12.21 16.22
C SER A 186 -6.73 -10.84 16.61
N LYS A 187 -5.76 -10.77 17.52
CA LYS A 187 -5.14 -9.51 17.94
C LYS A 187 -4.48 -8.77 16.78
N SER A 188 -3.76 -9.48 15.92
CA SER A 188 -3.07 -8.91 14.76
C SER A 188 -4.05 -8.51 13.68
N ILE A 189 -5.16 -9.23 13.51
CA ILE A 189 -6.24 -8.86 12.58
C ILE A 189 -7.01 -7.64 13.11
N LEU A 190 -7.42 -7.63 14.38
CA LEU A 190 -8.26 -6.58 14.97
C LEU A 190 -7.48 -5.34 15.42
N GLY A 191 -6.13 -5.42 15.47
CA GLY A 191 -5.27 -4.32 15.90
C GLY A 191 -5.25 -4.06 17.41
N GLY A 192 -5.82 -4.96 18.20
CA GLY A 192 -5.95 -4.86 19.65
C GLY A 192 -6.56 -6.12 20.24
N GLU A 193 -6.58 -6.19 21.58
CA GLU A 193 -7.27 -7.29 22.25
C GLU A 193 -8.79 -7.16 22.03
N PRO A 194 -9.54 -8.27 21.87
CA PRO A 194 -10.97 -8.21 21.59
C PRO A 194 -11.80 -7.42 22.62
N PHE A 195 -11.34 -7.40 23.88
CA PHE A 195 -12.00 -6.67 24.98
C PHE A 195 -11.58 -5.19 25.07
N ASP A 196 -10.53 -4.78 24.37
CA ASP A 196 -10.04 -3.40 24.29
C ASP A 196 -10.59 -2.66 23.05
N LEU A 197 -11.39 -3.35 22.23
CA LEU A 197 -12.06 -2.74 21.08
C LEU A 197 -13.15 -1.78 21.57
N GLU A 198 -13.18 -0.59 20.99
CA GLU A 198 -14.16 0.43 21.28
C GLU A 198 -15.07 0.68 20.07
N GLY A 199 -16.34 0.98 20.33
CA GLY A 199 -17.33 1.28 19.29
C GLY A 199 -18.12 0.04 18.86
N ALA A 200 -18.98 0.21 17.86
CA ALA A 200 -19.68 -0.90 17.25
C ALA A 200 -18.72 -1.64 16.33
N LEU A 201 -18.59 -2.96 16.52
CA LEU A 201 -18.00 -3.84 15.52
C LEU A 201 -18.95 -3.89 14.32
N ASP A 202 -18.37 -3.91 13.14
CA ASP A 202 -19.11 -4.03 11.87
C ASP A 202 -18.39 -5.10 11.05
N ILE A 203 -19.13 -6.15 10.70
CA ILE A 203 -18.63 -7.34 10.02
C ILE A 203 -19.51 -7.56 8.80
N ASP A 204 -18.87 -7.77 7.66
CA ASP A 204 -19.52 -7.94 6.36
C ASP A 204 -18.83 -9.12 5.65
N ILE A 205 -19.63 -10.09 5.22
CA ILE A 205 -19.16 -11.30 4.54
C ILE A 205 -19.74 -11.33 3.13
N ASP A 206 -18.87 -11.18 2.13
CA ASP A 206 -19.25 -11.22 0.72
C ASP A 206 -18.77 -12.54 0.08
N MET A 207 -19.72 -13.28 -0.51
CA MET A 207 -19.48 -14.52 -1.25
C MET A 207 -18.94 -14.28 -2.67
N ASN A 208 -18.70 -13.03 -3.05
CA ASN A 208 -18.22 -12.57 -4.36
C ASN A 208 -19.07 -13.10 -5.53
N GLY A 209 -20.38 -13.24 -5.30
CA GLY A 209 -21.36 -13.75 -6.27
C GLY A 209 -21.32 -15.27 -6.50
N GLN A 210 -20.65 -16.04 -5.64
CA GLN A 210 -20.57 -17.50 -5.70
C GLN A 210 -21.04 -18.12 -4.38
N ASN A 211 -22.34 -18.43 -4.30
CA ASN A 211 -22.97 -18.93 -3.08
C ASN A 211 -22.98 -20.46 -2.98
N SER A 212 -22.73 -21.17 -4.09
CA SER A 212 -22.66 -22.63 -4.09
C SER A 212 -21.36 -23.14 -3.48
N PHE A 213 -21.35 -24.37 -3.00
CA PHE A 213 -20.15 -25.07 -2.56
C PHE A 213 -19.00 -24.93 -3.58
N GLY A 214 -17.86 -24.41 -3.12
CA GLY A 214 -16.66 -24.31 -3.96
C GLY A 214 -15.51 -23.48 -3.39
N PRO A 215 -14.36 -23.48 -4.10
CA PRO A 215 -13.12 -22.84 -3.68
C PRO A 215 -13.03 -21.35 -4.04
N GLU A 216 -14.07 -20.77 -4.66
CA GLU A 216 -14.10 -19.38 -5.09
C GLU A 216 -13.87 -18.42 -3.92
N PRO A 217 -13.30 -17.22 -4.15
CA PRO A 217 -12.93 -16.30 -3.07
C PRO A 217 -14.14 -15.90 -2.22
N ILE A 218 -13.92 -15.77 -0.92
CA ILE A 218 -14.83 -15.13 0.04
C ILE A 218 -14.10 -13.94 0.64
N THR A 219 -14.80 -12.82 0.77
CA THR A 219 -14.29 -11.62 1.41
C THR A 219 -14.93 -11.46 2.78
N ILE A 220 -14.12 -11.39 3.84
CA ILE A 220 -14.58 -11.04 5.19
C ILE A 220 -13.99 -9.68 5.53
N THR A 221 -14.85 -8.68 5.72
CA THR A 221 -14.46 -7.32 6.11
C THR A 221 -14.82 -7.09 7.58
N ILE A 222 -13.84 -6.73 8.39
CA ILE A 222 -14.02 -6.43 9.82
C ILE A 222 -13.58 -4.99 10.06
N ARG A 223 -14.49 -4.17 10.57
CA ARG A 223 -14.17 -2.82 11.06
C ARG A 223 -14.14 -2.82 12.57
N SER A 224 -13.02 -2.33 13.09
CA SER A 224 -12.75 -2.26 14.52
C SER A 224 -12.12 -0.91 14.84
N SER A 225 -12.19 -0.50 16.10
CA SER A 225 -11.55 0.73 16.54
C SER A 225 -10.94 0.55 17.92
N THR A 226 -9.76 1.11 18.12
CA THR A 226 -9.02 1.07 19.38
C THR A 226 -8.59 2.46 19.82
N VAL A 227 -8.35 2.65 21.11
CA VAL A 227 -7.82 3.91 21.64
C VAL A 227 -6.35 4.02 21.26
N LEU A 228 -5.95 5.20 20.78
CA LEU A 228 -4.55 5.53 20.59
C LEU A 228 -3.93 5.93 21.92
N ASP A 229 -3.27 4.98 22.58
CA ASP A 229 -2.57 5.23 23.84
C ASP A 229 -1.31 6.10 23.66
N SER A 230 -0.91 6.77 24.75
CA SER A 230 0.36 7.52 24.80
C SER A 230 1.54 6.57 24.90
N GLY A 231 1.88 5.91 23.80
CA GLY A 231 2.93 4.90 23.71
C GLY A 231 3.06 4.35 22.30
N SER A 232 4.00 3.43 22.12
CA SER A 232 4.11 2.68 20.88
C SER A 232 2.98 1.65 20.80
N PHE A 233 2.35 1.53 19.63
CA PHE A 233 1.35 0.49 19.37
C PHE A 233 1.82 -0.44 18.26
N VAL A 234 1.32 -1.68 18.27
CA VAL A 234 1.60 -2.67 17.22
C VAL A 234 0.69 -2.36 16.04
N PHE A 235 1.28 -2.07 14.88
CA PHE A 235 0.53 -1.81 13.66
C PHE A 235 0.10 -3.11 12.98
N ILE A 236 1.06 -4.02 12.80
CA ILE A 236 0.84 -5.36 12.28
C ILE A 236 1.97 -6.27 12.77
N GLU A 237 1.66 -7.53 13.01
CA GLU A 237 2.61 -8.58 13.35
C GLU A 237 2.16 -9.89 12.71
N SER A 238 2.99 -10.93 12.80
CA SER A 238 2.65 -12.25 12.29
C SER A 238 1.28 -12.70 12.78
N PHE A 239 0.38 -12.91 11.81
CA PHE A 239 -1.03 -13.18 12.05
C PHE A 239 -1.43 -14.62 11.70
N VAL A 240 -0.52 -15.43 11.18
CA VAL A 240 -0.80 -16.85 10.91
C VAL A 240 -0.29 -17.68 12.08
N ARG A 241 -1.19 -18.44 12.73
CA ARG A 241 -0.83 -19.23 13.90
C ARG A 241 -0.09 -20.51 13.48
N SER A 242 0.81 -20.98 14.34
CA SER A 242 1.46 -22.28 14.12
C SER A 242 0.46 -23.43 14.33
N GLN A 243 0.30 -24.28 13.33
CA GLN A 243 -0.61 -25.42 13.36
C GLN A 243 0.12 -26.72 13.00
N SER A 244 -0.42 -27.86 13.47
CA SER A 244 0.09 -29.19 13.08
C SER A 244 -0.23 -29.54 11.62
N GLN A 245 -1.30 -28.97 11.07
CA GLN A 245 -1.66 -29.05 9.65
C GLN A 245 -1.89 -27.63 9.14
N THR A 246 -1.26 -27.25 8.04
CA THR A 246 -1.31 -25.88 7.51
C THR A 246 -2.60 -25.66 6.74
N PHE A 247 -3.44 -24.74 7.21
CA PHE A 247 -4.59 -24.28 6.43
C PHE A 247 -4.11 -23.46 5.24
N TRP A 248 -3.25 -22.47 5.50
CA TRP A 248 -2.79 -21.49 4.53
C TRP A 248 -1.57 -22.00 3.74
N THR A 249 -1.70 -22.04 2.41
CA THR A 249 -0.61 -22.42 1.48
C THR A 249 0.14 -21.19 0.99
N LYS A 250 -0.60 -20.13 0.63
CA LYS A 250 -0.03 -18.83 0.24
C LYS A 250 -0.62 -17.73 1.11
N VAL A 251 0.23 -16.82 1.55
CA VAL A 251 -0.18 -15.70 2.40
C VAL A 251 0.40 -14.42 1.86
N SER A 252 -0.45 -13.42 1.71
CA SER A 252 -0.05 -12.07 1.32
C SER A 252 -0.68 -11.04 2.24
N LEU A 253 0.03 -9.94 2.40
CA LEU A 253 -0.35 -8.81 3.25
C LEU A 253 -0.16 -7.52 2.47
N ASP A 254 -1.16 -6.65 2.54
CA ASP A 254 -1.05 -5.24 2.20
C ASP A 254 -1.62 -4.45 3.39
N ALA A 255 -0.75 -3.83 4.19
CA ALA A 255 -1.15 -3.02 5.34
C ALA A 255 -0.75 -1.57 5.13
N THR A 256 -1.70 -0.65 5.32
CA THR A 256 -1.49 0.80 5.24
C THR A 256 -1.99 1.46 6.52
N LEU A 257 -1.17 2.35 7.09
CA LEU A 257 -1.57 3.30 8.15
C LEU A 257 -1.55 4.70 7.57
N SER A 258 -2.60 5.48 7.81
CA SER A 258 -2.68 6.91 7.51
C SER A 258 -2.91 7.72 8.79
N THR A 259 -2.08 8.74 9.05
CA THR A 259 -2.23 9.61 10.22
C THR A 259 -3.09 10.83 9.94
N ASN A 260 -3.60 11.44 11.01
CA ASN A 260 -4.27 12.73 10.93
C ASN A 260 -3.24 13.87 10.68
N PRO A 261 -3.70 15.08 10.31
CA PRO A 261 -2.78 16.18 10.00
C PRO A 261 -2.00 16.76 11.17
N LEU A 262 -2.47 16.57 12.40
CA LEU A 262 -1.93 17.24 13.60
C LEU A 262 -1.03 16.34 14.43
N GLN A 263 -1.13 15.03 14.27
CA GLN A 263 -0.37 14.01 14.98
C GLN A 263 0.38 13.17 13.93
N GLY A 264 1.70 13.30 13.94
CA GLY A 264 2.58 12.56 13.05
C GLY A 264 3.12 11.29 13.70
N ILE A 265 4.02 10.62 12.98
CA ILE A 265 4.74 9.45 13.46
C ILE A 265 6.15 9.89 13.84
N SER A 266 6.56 9.53 15.06
CA SER A 266 7.93 9.79 15.53
C SER A 266 8.89 8.73 15.01
N ASN A 267 8.49 7.46 15.06
CA ASN A 267 9.31 6.36 14.57
C ASN A 267 8.48 5.16 14.12
N VAL A 268 9.03 4.43 13.17
CA VAL A 268 8.54 3.14 12.68
C VAL A 268 9.63 2.10 12.95
N PHE A 269 9.30 1.07 13.72
CA PHE A 269 10.19 -0.04 14.02
C PHE A 269 9.65 -1.28 13.31
N ALA A 270 10.39 -1.79 12.33
CA ALA A 270 10.05 -3.02 11.62
C ALA A 270 11.09 -4.10 11.92
N GLU A 271 10.61 -5.26 12.35
CA GLU A 271 11.39 -6.46 12.66
C GLU A 271 11.08 -7.51 11.60
N ASP A 272 12.13 -8.03 10.94
CA ASP A 272 12.08 -9.09 9.94
C ASP A 272 11.17 -8.83 8.71
N ILE A 273 10.80 -7.56 8.50
CA ILE A 273 10.02 -7.08 7.35
C ILE A 273 10.42 -5.64 6.96
N ASP A 274 10.31 -5.32 5.67
CA ASP A 274 10.51 -3.96 5.17
C ASP A 274 9.23 -3.12 5.34
N SER A 275 9.40 -1.86 5.74
CA SER A 275 8.29 -0.90 5.87
C SER A 275 8.62 0.40 5.14
N ASP A 276 7.69 0.88 4.32
CA ASP A 276 7.79 2.17 3.66
C ASP A 276 7.08 3.25 4.48
N HIS A 277 7.78 4.33 4.82
CA HIS A 277 7.22 5.50 5.51
C HIS A 277 7.33 6.74 4.64
N LEU A 278 6.20 7.37 4.34
CA LEU A 278 6.12 8.52 3.44
C LEU A 278 5.18 9.59 3.99
N ARG A 279 5.54 10.87 3.84
CA ARG A 279 4.62 12.00 4.06
C ARG A 279 4.11 12.52 2.73
N ILE A 280 2.80 12.55 2.57
CA ILE A 280 2.15 13.09 1.37
C ILE A 280 1.23 14.23 1.80
N GLY A 281 1.59 15.45 1.43
CA GLY A 281 0.83 16.65 1.79
C GLY A 281 0.81 16.85 3.31
N ILE A 282 -0.34 16.59 3.91
CA ILE A 282 -0.60 16.81 5.35
C ILE A 282 -0.87 15.50 6.10
N ALA A 283 -0.60 14.33 5.53
CA ALA A 283 -0.75 13.05 6.20
C ALA A 283 0.56 12.26 6.12
N GLU A 284 0.82 11.43 7.14
CA GLU A 284 1.88 10.43 7.08
C GLU A 284 1.27 9.06 6.76
N ASN A 285 1.95 8.30 5.92
CA ASN A 285 1.54 6.97 5.52
C ASN A 285 2.66 5.98 5.82
N VAL A 286 2.31 4.86 6.44
CA VAL A 286 3.20 3.70 6.60
C VAL A 286 2.58 2.54 5.83
N ARG A 287 3.36 1.91 4.95
CA ARG A 287 2.93 0.77 4.16
C ARG A 287 3.85 -0.41 4.41
N VAL A 288 3.25 -1.57 4.59
CA VAL A 288 3.93 -2.84 4.77
C VAL A 288 3.26 -3.82 3.83
N SER A 289 4.02 -4.47 2.94
CA SER A 289 3.44 -5.48 2.07
C SER A 289 4.40 -6.61 1.79
N PHE A 290 3.83 -7.80 1.61
CA PHE A 290 4.55 -8.97 1.14
C PHE A 290 3.60 -9.93 0.41
N SER A 291 4.19 -10.81 -0.38
CA SER A 291 3.53 -11.98 -0.92
C SER A 291 4.49 -13.14 -0.78
N SER A 292 4.09 -14.17 -0.03
CA SER A 292 4.93 -15.35 0.20
C SER A 292 4.18 -16.63 -0.13
N ASP A 293 4.88 -17.48 -0.89
CA ASP A 293 4.49 -18.88 -1.14
C ASP A 293 4.98 -19.82 -0.02
N GLU A 294 5.81 -19.32 0.91
CA GLU A 294 6.34 -20.06 2.06
C GLU A 294 5.91 -19.40 3.39
N ARG A 295 5.87 -20.17 4.47
CA ARG A 295 5.56 -19.66 5.80
C ARG A 295 6.55 -18.56 6.18
N ILE A 296 6.05 -17.36 6.44
CA ILE A 296 6.87 -16.21 6.82
C ILE A 296 7.32 -16.39 8.27
N ASP A 297 8.57 -16.02 8.53
CA ASP A 297 9.12 -15.93 9.87
C ASP A 297 8.33 -14.90 10.72
N ASP A 298 8.53 -14.94 12.03
CA ASP A 298 7.84 -14.00 12.93
C ASP A 298 8.27 -12.56 12.60
N PHE A 299 7.33 -11.71 12.16
CA PHE A 299 7.58 -10.30 11.85
C PHE A 299 6.73 -9.39 12.73
N ARG A 300 7.19 -8.16 12.93
CA ARG A 300 6.48 -7.18 13.75
C ARG A 300 6.79 -5.75 13.34
N VAL A 301 5.74 -4.96 13.16
CA VAL A 301 5.85 -3.52 12.88
C VAL A 301 5.16 -2.73 13.98
N THR A 302 5.95 -1.92 14.67
CA THR A 302 5.52 -1.09 15.79
C THR A 302 5.67 0.39 15.44
N ILE A 303 4.65 1.17 15.75
CA ILE A 303 4.59 2.60 15.42
C ILE A 303 4.56 3.41 16.71
N THR A 304 5.39 4.44 16.75
CA THR A 304 5.44 5.39 17.88
C THR A 304 4.83 6.72 17.43
N PRO A 305 3.63 7.07 17.93
CA PRO A 305 3.03 8.37 17.67
C PRO A 305 3.92 9.51 18.16
N ALA A 306 3.86 10.64 17.49
CA ALA A 306 4.54 11.83 17.97
C ALA A 306 3.88 12.40 19.24
N THR A 307 4.71 12.80 20.21
CA THR A 307 4.26 13.42 21.46
C THR A 307 4.14 14.94 21.36
N SER A 308 4.75 15.55 20.34
CA SER A 308 4.77 17.00 20.14
C SER A 308 3.90 17.37 18.94
N PHE A 309 3.16 18.47 19.07
CA PHE A 309 2.38 19.00 17.95
C PHE A 309 3.28 19.46 16.78
N ILE A 310 4.56 19.77 17.03
CA ILE A 310 5.51 20.22 15.98
C ILE A 310 5.84 19.09 15.01
N ASP A 311 5.74 17.85 15.47
CA ASP A 311 6.02 16.66 14.66
C ASP A 311 4.82 16.25 13.80
N GLY A 312 3.68 16.92 13.95
CA GLY A 312 2.54 16.77 13.05
C GLY A 312 2.91 17.17 11.61
N PRO A 313 2.41 16.45 10.59
CA PRO A 313 2.73 16.76 9.20
C PRO A 313 2.27 18.17 8.79
N LEU A 314 1.08 18.62 9.21
CA LEU A 314 0.57 19.96 8.89
C LEU A 314 1.42 21.07 9.52
N THR A 315 1.71 20.94 10.81
CA THR A 315 2.44 21.94 11.61
C THR A 315 3.90 22.00 11.18
N GLY A 316 4.53 20.85 10.96
CA GLY A 316 5.86 20.74 10.41
C GLY A 316 5.98 21.34 9.01
N LEU A 317 5.03 21.05 8.11
CA LEU A 317 4.98 21.67 6.78
C LEU A 317 4.84 23.19 6.85
N PHE A 318 3.96 23.69 7.73
CA PHE A 318 3.78 25.12 7.93
C PHE A 318 5.07 25.81 8.42
N LEU A 319 5.75 25.22 9.41
CA LEU A 319 7.01 25.75 9.93
C LEU A 319 8.13 25.70 8.87
N LEU A 320 8.21 24.62 8.10
CA LEU A 320 9.17 24.49 7.01
C LEU A 320 8.95 25.56 5.94
N LEU A 321 7.70 25.80 5.54
CA LEU A 321 7.33 26.87 4.61
C LEU A 321 7.65 28.25 5.18
N ALA A 322 7.37 28.49 6.47
CA ALA A 322 7.70 29.75 7.12
C ALA A 322 9.22 30.02 7.10
N ILE A 323 10.04 29.01 7.40
CA ILE A 323 11.50 29.11 7.34
C ILE A 323 11.97 29.43 5.91
N LEU A 324 11.41 28.75 4.90
CA LEU A 324 11.76 28.99 3.49
C LEU A 324 11.34 30.40 3.02
N ILE A 325 10.16 30.89 3.43
CA ILE A 325 9.68 32.24 3.11
C ILE A 325 10.58 33.30 3.75
N VAL A 326 10.93 33.13 5.04
CA VAL A 326 11.84 34.04 5.75
C VAL A 326 13.22 34.03 5.09
N SER A 327 13.77 32.85 4.81
CA SER A 327 15.06 32.69 4.12
C SER A 327 15.09 33.36 2.76
N THR A 328 14.01 33.20 1.99
CA THR A 328 13.86 33.82 0.67
C THR A 328 13.75 35.33 0.78
N THR A 329 12.92 35.83 1.70
CA THR A 329 12.72 37.28 1.92
C THR A 329 14.02 37.97 2.34
N VAL A 330 14.75 37.37 3.28
CA VAL A 330 16.05 37.88 3.75
C VAL A 330 17.09 37.82 2.63
N SER A 331 17.14 36.73 1.87
CA SER A 331 18.05 36.59 0.73
C SER A 331 17.80 37.63 -0.36
N VAL A 332 16.55 37.81 -0.78
CA VAL A 332 16.17 38.80 -1.81
C VAL A 332 16.43 40.24 -1.33
N ARG A 333 16.14 40.53 -0.05
CA ARG A 333 16.36 41.87 0.50
C ARG A 333 17.84 42.16 0.75
N GLY A 334 18.61 41.18 1.21
CA GLY A 334 20.05 41.29 1.45
C GLY A 334 20.88 41.37 0.17
N THR A 335 20.44 40.73 -0.91
CA THR A 335 21.10 40.80 -2.23
C THR A 335 20.62 41.96 -3.11
N ARG A 336 19.90 42.97 -2.57
CA ARG A 336 19.44 44.13 -3.36
C ARG A 336 20.57 44.86 -4.11
N ASN A 337 21.75 44.95 -3.50
CA ASN A 337 22.92 45.66 -4.04
C ASN A 337 24.03 44.69 -4.52
N LYS A 338 23.75 43.38 -4.58
CA LYS A 338 24.69 42.30 -4.88
C LYS A 338 24.14 41.37 -5.96
N THR A 339 24.96 40.45 -6.48
CA THR A 339 24.45 39.46 -7.43
C THR A 339 23.50 38.48 -6.73
N ARG A 340 22.29 38.30 -7.29
CA ARG A 340 21.23 37.45 -6.70
C ARG A 340 21.34 35.98 -7.07
N SER A 341 21.99 35.68 -8.19
CA SER A 341 22.06 34.32 -8.78
C SER A 341 22.52 33.24 -7.80
N PRO A 342 23.62 33.40 -7.03
CA PRO A 342 24.08 32.36 -6.10
C PRO A 342 23.09 32.08 -4.96
N SER A 343 22.45 33.12 -4.42
CA SER A 343 21.48 32.98 -3.33
C SER A 343 20.20 32.29 -3.79
N ILE A 344 19.73 32.59 -5.01
CA ILE A 344 18.53 31.97 -5.58
C ILE A 344 18.79 30.50 -5.90
N PHE A 345 19.95 30.19 -6.50
CA PHE A 345 20.34 28.80 -6.78
C PHE A 345 20.40 27.96 -5.50
N TRP A 346 21.02 28.48 -4.44
CA TRP A 346 21.08 27.80 -3.15
C TRP A 346 19.68 27.54 -2.57
N LEU A 347 18.79 28.53 -2.59
CA LEU A 347 17.43 28.39 -2.06
C LEU A 347 16.62 27.34 -2.82
N ILE A 348 16.74 27.29 -4.15
CA ILE A 348 16.05 26.29 -4.96
C ILE A 348 16.57 24.89 -4.64
N LEU A 349 17.90 24.71 -4.63
CA LEU A 349 18.53 23.42 -4.34
C LEU A 349 18.20 22.93 -2.92
N SER A 350 18.33 23.83 -1.93
CA SER A 350 17.97 23.53 -0.56
C SER A 350 16.49 23.23 -0.40
N GLY A 351 15.62 23.99 -1.06
CA GLY A 351 14.17 23.78 -1.01
C GLY A 351 13.78 22.41 -1.59
N SER A 352 14.39 22.00 -2.72
CA SER A 352 14.14 20.68 -3.29
C SER A 352 14.63 19.55 -2.39
N ILE A 353 15.80 19.70 -1.75
CA ILE A 353 16.29 18.70 -0.79
C ILE A 353 15.36 18.60 0.41
N LEU A 354 14.94 19.73 1.00
CA LEU A 354 14.02 19.74 2.13
C LEU A 354 12.67 19.12 1.78
N LEU A 355 12.17 19.35 0.57
CA LEU A 355 10.95 18.71 0.08
C LEU A 355 11.10 17.19 0.00
N VAL A 356 12.22 16.69 -0.53
CA VAL A 356 12.50 15.23 -0.57
C VAL A 356 12.60 14.65 0.84
N LEU A 357 13.34 15.30 1.75
CA LEU A 357 13.47 14.86 3.14
C LEU A 357 12.11 14.85 3.86
N TYR A 358 11.26 15.83 3.57
CA TYR A 358 9.89 15.87 4.09
C TYR A 358 9.08 14.68 3.56
N ILE A 359 9.07 14.44 2.25
CA ILE A 359 8.32 13.35 1.61
C ILE A 359 8.78 11.97 2.12
N MET A 360 10.07 11.78 2.35
CA MET A 360 10.63 10.52 2.88
C MET A 360 10.27 10.25 4.37
N GLY A 361 9.43 11.08 5.00
CA GLY A 361 8.98 10.82 6.38
C GLY A 361 10.06 10.97 7.45
N ILE A 362 11.23 11.55 7.12
CA ILE A 362 12.33 11.74 8.09
C ILE A 362 11.84 12.58 9.27
N ARG A 363 12.27 12.23 10.50
CA ARG A 363 11.88 12.93 11.74
C ARG A 363 11.89 14.45 11.60
N MET A 364 10.82 15.09 12.06
CA MET A 364 10.53 16.50 11.77
C MET A 364 11.56 17.45 12.38
N ASP A 365 12.10 17.11 13.54
CA ASP A 365 13.22 17.81 14.20
C ASP A 365 14.45 17.95 13.29
N LEU A 366 14.81 16.89 12.57
CA LEU A 366 15.92 16.89 11.62
C LEU A 366 15.60 17.75 10.38
N VAL A 367 14.38 17.66 9.85
CA VAL A 367 13.95 18.45 8.68
C VAL A 367 13.92 19.95 9.01
N LEU A 368 13.35 20.32 10.16
CA LEU A 368 13.34 21.71 10.63
C LEU A 368 14.74 22.21 10.96
N GLY A 369 15.59 21.37 11.54
CA GLY A 369 17.01 21.67 11.78
C GLY A 369 17.77 21.95 10.48
N ALA A 370 17.55 21.13 9.44
CA ALA A 370 18.09 21.37 8.10
C ALA A 370 17.56 22.68 7.52
N GLY A 371 16.26 22.99 7.69
CA GLY A 371 15.68 24.28 7.29
C GLY A 371 16.32 25.48 7.99
N ALA A 372 16.58 25.40 9.29
CA ALA A 372 17.31 26.46 10.00
C ALA A 372 18.76 26.61 9.48
N GLY A 373 19.42 25.50 9.15
CA GLY A 373 20.75 25.50 8.53
C GLY A 373 20.75 26.20 7.16
N THR A 374 19.69 26.07 6.38
CA THR A 374 19.61 26.68 5.04
C THR A 374 19.40 28.19 5.13
N PHE A 375 18.67 28.65 6.15
CA PHE A 375 18.62 30.07 6.53
C PHE A 375 20.02 30.61 6.87
N VAL A 376 20.78 29.92 7.73
CA VAL A 376 22.13 30.37 8.13
C VAL A 376 23.09 30.39 6.92
N LEU A 377 23.07 29.36 6.08
CA LEU A 377 23.94 29.34 4.89
C LEU A 377 23.55 30.43 3.89
N SER A 378 22.25 30.75 3.78
CA SER A 378 21.80 31.87 2.95
C SER A 378 22.41 33.20 3.41
N LEU A 379 22.52 33.44 4.73
CA LEU A 379 23.18 34.63 5.27
C LEU A 379 24.66 34.67 4.89
N ILE A 380 25.38 33.56 5.01
CA ILE A 380 26.79 33.46 4.64
C ILE A 380 26.99 33.77 3.15
N ILE A 381 26.12 33.23 2.28
CA ILE A 381 26.16 33.50 0.83
C ILE A 381 25.90 34.99 0.54
N ILE A 382 24.97 35.63 1.25
CA ILE A 382 24.73 37.08 1.12
C ILE A 382 26.00 37.86 1.49
N PHE A 383 26.71 37.48 2.55
CA PHE A 383 27.95 38.15 2.97
C PHE A 383 29.05 38.04 1.91
N ILE A 384 29.27 36.84 1.36
CA ILE A 384 30.34 36.57 0.37
C ILE A 384 29.97 37.09 -1.03
N SER A 385 28.67 37.23 -1.34
CA SER A 385 28.21 37.61 -2.68
C SER A 385 28.83 38.94 -3.14
N PRO A 386 29.36 39.00 -4.39
CA PRO A 386 29.99 40.20 -4.93
C PRO A 386 28.96 41.32 -5.09
N SER A 387 29.33 42.52 -4.66
CA SER A 387 28.57 43.73 -4.98
C SER A 387 28.57 43.95 -6.49
N HIS A 388 27.48 44.47 -7.05
CA HIS A 388 27.48 44.98 -8.43
C HIS A 388 28.48 46.15 -8.55
N ARG A 389 29.76 45.86 -8.81
CA ARG A 389 30.67 46.83 -9.40
C ARG A 389 30.48 46.77 -10.91
N ILE A 390 29.42 47.42 -11.40
CA ILE A 390 29.45 47.98 -12.75
C ILE A 390 30.01 49.39 -12.60
N ASN A 391 31.31 49.50 -12.37
CA ASN A 391 32.08 50.67 -12.78
C ASN A 391 32.93 50.20 -13.94
N GLY A 392 32.46 50.47 -15.17
CA GLY A 392 33.17 49.98 -16.35
C GLY A 392 32.61 50.35 -17.71
N ILE A 393 31.70 51.34 -17.83
CA ILE A 393 31.48 52.09 -19.10
C ILE A 393 31.25 53.59 -18.79
N GLY A 394 31.78 54.08 -17.67
CA GLY A 394 31.68 55.50 -17.27
C GLY A 394 33.01 56.12 -16.86
N ASP A 395 34.10 55.36 -16.93
CA ASP A 395 35.43 55.79 -16.48
C ASP A 395 36.51 55.31 -17.47
N ILE A 396 36.19 55.40 -18.77
CA ILE A 396 37.23 55.66 -19.75
C ILE A 396 37.57 57.13 -19.47
N PRO A 397 38.78 57.48 -19.00
CA PRO A 397 39.15 58.89 -19.01
C PRO A 397 38.93 59.34 -20.44
N ASP A 398 38.15 60.39 -20.64
CA ASP A 398 37.99 61.07 -21.92
C ASP A 398 39.36 61.63 -22.30
N LYS A 399 40.29 60.74 -22.64
CA LYS A 399 41.61 61.06 -23.14
C LYS A 399 41.30 61.47 -24.56
N LYS A 400 40.96 62.75 -24.72
CA LYS A 400 40.92 63.43 -26.01
C LYS A 400 42.26 63.13 -26.67
N ILE A 401 42.28 62.10 -27.52
CA ILE A 401 43.45 61.76 -28.30
C ILE A 401 43.65 62.97 -29.21
N PRO A 402 44.77 63.71 -29.09
CA PRO A 402 44.97 64.88 -29.92
C PRO A 402 44.96 64.45 -31.38
N VAL A 403 44.16 65.14 -32.19
CA VAL A 403 44.04 64.87 -33.62
C VAL A 403 44.70 65.98 -34.41
N ILE A 404 45.31 65.62 -35.55
CA ILE A 404 45.86 66.58 -36.50
C ILE A 404 45.26 66.36 -37.88
N ASP A 405 44.84 67.45 -38.52
CA ASP A 405 44.33 67.41 -39.88
C ASP A 405 45.48 67.42 -40.88
N CYS A 406 45.43 66.51 -41.86
CA CYS A 406 46.42 66.50 -42.93
C CYS A 406 46.29 67.78 -43.78
N PRO A 407 47.37 68.55 -44.01
CA PRO A 407 47.30 69.79 -44.79
C PRO A 407 46.94 69.57 -46.26
N VAL A 408 47.09 68.34 -46.77
CA VAL A 408 46.87 68.00 -48.19
C VAL A 408 45.45 67.49 -48.44
N CYS A 409 44.95 66.56 -47.62
CA CYS A 409 43.64 65.94 -47.84
C CYS A 409 42.59 66.29 -46.76
N LYS A 410 42.95 67.12 -45.77
CA LYS A 410 42.10 67.53 -44.63
C LYS A 410 41.53 66.39 -43.79
N GLN A 411 42.02 65.17 -43.99
CA GLN A 411 41.63 64.02 -43.17
C GLN A 411 42.25 64.16 -41.77
N THR A 412 41.42 64.04 -40.74
CA THR A 412 41.81 64.05 -39.33
C THR A 412 42.48 62.73 -38.94
N ASN A 413 43.70 62.78 -38.40
CA ASN A 413 44.46 61.59 -37.97
C ASN A 413 44.74 61.66 -36.45
N PRO A 414 44.43 60.60 -35.69
CA PRO A 414 44.68 60.57 -34.24
C PRO A 414 46.16 60.33 -33.92
N ILE A 415 46.68 61.04 -32.91
CA ILE A 415 48.05 60.91 -32.43
C ILE A 415 48.06 59.99 -31.22
N SER A 416 48.53 58.76 -31.39
CA SER A 416 48.53 57.72 -30.35
C SER A 416 49.77 57.69 -29.46
N SER A 417 50.82 58.47 -29.76
CA SER A 417 52.10 58.47 -29.02
C SER A 417 52.55 59.88 -28.60
N ASP A 418 53.11 59.96 -27.39
CA ASP A 418 53.66 61.18 -26.79
C ASP A 418 55.17 61.33 -27.02
N GLU A 419 55.84 60.34 -27.64
CA GLU A 419 57.25 60.46 -28.04
C GLU A 419 57.41 61.38 -29.25
N ARG A 420 58.49 62.19 -29.27
CA ARG A 420 58.83 63.11 -30.35
C ARG A 420 60.28 62.94 -30.78
N PRO A 421 60.61 63.02 -32.09
CA PRO A 421 59.70 63.29 -33.23
C PRO A 421 58.89 62.05 -33.67
N LEU A 422 57.60 62.23 -33.92
CA LEU A 422 56.67 61.18 -34.32
C LEU A 422 56.36 61.24 -35.81
N ARG A 423 56.52 60.11 -36.51
CA ARG A 423 56.20 59.97 -37.94
C ARG A 423 55.01 59.06 -38.12
N LEU A 424 53.90 59.60 -38.63
CA LEU A 424 52.67 58.85 -38.83
C LEU A 424 52.12 59.04 -40.26
N PRO A 425 51.80 57.96 -40.98
CA PRO A 425 51.21 58.07 -42.31
C PRO A 425 49.77 58.59 -42.19
N CYS A 426 49.38 59.54 -43.05
CA CYS A 426 48.01 59.98 -43.14
C CYS A 426 47.12 58.87 -43.72
N GLY A 427 46.02 58.53 -43.04
CA GLY A 427 45.08 57.49 -43.48
C GLY A 427 44.36 57.80 -44.79
N GLY A 428 44.28 59.07 -45.20
CA GLY A 428 43.62 59.48 -46.44
C GLY A 428 44.52 59.47 -47.68
N CYS A 429 45.71 60.06 -47.60
CA CYS A 429 46.60 60.25 -48.76
C CYS A 429 47.96 59.54 -48.66
N GLY A 430 48.22 58.82 -47.56
CA GLY A 430 49.44 58.04 -47.36
C GLY A 430 50.73 58.83 -47.12
N ARG A 431 50.69 60.17 -47.14
CA ARG A 431 51.86 61.00 -46.85
C ARG A 431 52.22 60.95 -45.36
N THR A 432 53.53 60.90 -45.07
CA THR A 432 54.04 60.91 -43.69
C THR A 432 53.90 62.30 -43.08
N LEU A 433 53.12 62.40 -42.01
CA LEU A 433 53.05 63.56 -41.15
C LEU A 433 54.16 63.45 -40.10
N LEU A 434 54.97 64.50 -39.98
CA LEU A 434 56.02 64.60 -38.99
C LEU A 434 55.55 65.58 -37.90
N ILE A 435 55.52 65.10 -36.66
CA ILE A 435 55.15 65.87 -35.48
C ILE A 435 56.40 66.00 -34.62
N GLU A 436 56.92 67.22 -34.51
CA GLU A 436 58.06 67.55 -33.65
C GLU A 436 57.67 67.76 -32.19
#